data_AF-A0A850MTY4-F1
#
_entry.id   AF-A0A850MTY4-F1
#
_cell.length_a   1.000
_cell.length_b   1.000
_cell.length_c   1.000
_cell.angle_alpha   90.00
_cell.angle_beta   90.00
_cell.angle_gamma   90.00
#
_symmetry.space_group_name_H-M   'P 1'
#
loop_
_entity.id
_entity.type
_entity.pdbx_description
1 polymer ?
#
loop_
_entity_poly.entity_id
_entity_poly.type
_entity_poly.pdbx_seq_one_letter_code
_entity_poly.pdbx_strand_id
1 'polypeptide(L)'
;SATVTTIPYYAETEEEKRQDFYKEHGFGLWKIEDKDNIDKKTYSAITLRDKITQDFNRIIAKGDKKLMEKTTKILPFVDRYIHDSVYGIAGFNPIKFEERYIDAKLPEEMLKLERISYQDDLFAVISEHLSNKGDEYKFVTDVFSKLWEKYVGISYNNFLETFDPALQYIFAGERGKGRIYRDHYIHQFQVFLLGLYIINKRYNDFIKKCKKPEINWLIISSFHDIAYPVQKYDQWSDDFFKKAFDISGIANLEIKSNFVDKTFLGCMSYLIRKLCSDVLKEKVEDNWITEKDNLVRFFHRQITNAKNHCILSSISLLKEVQKSEYEEKIKRVLRIAGNRRLKFQDILDGIFIPSALAVALHDKGVWQELKRKGILSLLKFEDDPLSFLLIFCDNVQEWGRPSQSAEKEEKRKRFYLKDLKYDPKRGFDVTIWTPNHTKAEKFFRDKKTELEEIETFLQQPRAVKFAIRLEDKDHKGEDFEMEGSPS
;
A
#
# COMPACT_ATOMS: atom_id res chain seq x y z
N SER A 1 -32.67 -30.92 -10.28
CA SER A 1 -31.48 -31.00 -11.15
C SER A 1 -31.45 -29.75 -12.00
N ALA A 2 -30.30 -29.06 -12.09
CA ALA A 2 -30.17 -27.87 -12.93
C ALA A 2 -29.30 -28.22 -14.14
N THR A 3 -29.76 -27.88 -15.34
CA THR A 3 -29.01 -28.05 -16.59
C THR A 3 -28.55 -26.67 -17.05
N VAL A 4 -27.26 -26.53 -17.35
CA VAL A 4 -26.67 -25.27 -17.84
C VAL A 4 -26.79 -25.23 -19.36
N THR A 5 -27.39 -24.17 -19.90
CA THR A 5 -27.45 -23.92 -21.35
C THR A 5 -26.57 -22.72 -21.69
N THR A 6 -25.62 -22.91 -22.59
CA THR A 6 -24.71 -21.85 -23.07
C THR A 6 -25.25 -21.17 -24.33
N ILE A 7 -25.17 -19.84 -24.37
CA ILE A 7 -25.52 -19.04 -25.55
C ILE A 7 -24.25 -18.86 -26.39
N PRO A 8 -24.24 -19.19 -27.69
CA PRO A 8 -23.10 -18.93 -28.56
C PRO A 8 -22.97 -17.43 -28.87
N TYR A 9 -21.72 -16.96 -28.93
CA TYR A 9 -21.33 -15.54 -28.98
C TYR A 9 -21.68 -14.81 -30.30
N TYR A 10 -22.15 -15.53 -31.33
CA TYR A 10 -22.42 -14.96 -32.66
C TYR A 10 -23.92 -14.97 -32.94
N ALA A 11 -24.64 -14.02 -32.35
CA ALA A 11 -25.96 -13.63 -32.80
C ALA A 11 -25.86 -12.20 -33.30
N GLU A 12 -25.54 -12.08 -34.59
CA GLU A 12 -25.64 -10.83 -35.34
C GLU A 12 -27.13 -10.49 -35.48
N THR A 13 -27.53 -9.35 -34.91
CA THR A 13 -28.84 -8.68 -34.98
C THR A 13 -29.92 -9.01 -33.92
N GLU A 14 -30.19 -7.96 -33.14
CA GLU A 14 -31.38 -7.52 -32.39
C GLU A 14 -31.66 -7.99 -30.95
N GLU A 15 -31.71 -6.99 -30.06
CA GLU A 15 -32.08 -7.03 -28.64
C GLU A 15 -33.44 -7.69 -28.36
N GLU A 16 -34.38 -7.71 -29.31
CA GLU A 16 -35.69 -8.35 -29.16
C GLU A 16 -35.58 -9.86 -28.95
N LYS A 17 -34.68 -10.54 -29.68
CA LYS A 17 -34.48 -12.00 -29.53
C LYS A 17 -33.88 -12.37 -28.17
N ARG A 18 -33.14 -11.45 -27.53
CA ARG A 18 -32.63 -11.65 -26.16
C ARG A 18 -33.75 -11.49 -25.13
N GLN A 19 -34.62 -10.49 -25.28
CA GLN A 19 -35.75 -10.31 -24.37
C GLN A 19 -36.75 -11.46 -24.43
N ASP A 20 -37.05 -11.97 -25.62
CA ASP A 20 -37.93 -13.13 -25.79
C ASP A 20 -37.28 -14.40 -25.21
N PHE A 21 -35.98 -14.61 -25.44
CA PHE A 21 -35.23 -15.69 -24.82
C PHE A 21 -35.25 -15.60 -23.28
N TYR A 22 -35.08 -14.40 -22.69
CA TYR A 22 -35.14 -14.19 -21.24
C TYR A 22 -36.53 -14.42 -20.66
N LYS A 23 -37.58 -14.06 -21.38
CA LYS A 23 -38.99 -14.33 -21.02
C LYS A 23 -39.30 -15.82 -21.06
N GLU A 24 -38.85 -16.51 -22.10
CA GLU A 24 -39.14 -17.93 -22.34
C GLU A 24 -38.35 -18.85 -21.40
N HIS A 25 -37.12 -18.48 -21.05
CA HIS A 25 -36.21 -19.31 -20.24
C HIS A 25 -36.04 -18.84 -18.79
N GLY A 26 -36.85 -17.85 -18.36
CA GLY A 26 -36.96 -17.45 -16.96
C GLY A 26 -35.71 -16.81 -16.36
N PHE A 27 -34.98 -15.99 -17.13
CA PHE A 27 -33.93 -15.15 -16.56
C PHE A 27 -34.52 -13.89 -15.94
N GLY A 28 -35.09 -14.07 -14.75
CA GLY A 28 -35.52 -13.03 -13.83
C GLY A 28 -35.69 -13.63 -12.45
N LEU A 29 -34.85 -13.20 -11.50
CA LEU A 29 -34.86 -13.50 -10.05
C LEU A 29 -35.11 -14.97 -9.66
N TRP A 30 -34.12 -15.56 -8.99
CA TRP A 30 -34.21 -16.89 -8.40
C TRP A 30 -35.49 -17.01 -7.56
N LYS A 31 -36.35 -17.98 -7.88
CA LYS A 31 -37.37 -18.44 -6.95
C LYS A 31 -36.69 -19.39 -5.97
N ILE A 32 -36.26 -18.89 -4.82
CA ILE A 32 -35.78 -19.72 -3.72
C ILE A 32 -37.02 -20.29 -3.02
N GLU A 33 -37.31 -21.57 -3.26
CA GLU A 33 -38.24 -22.32 -2.44
C GLU A 33 -37.47 -22.93 -1.28
N ASP A 34 -37.51 -22.28 -0.13
CA ASP A 34 -36.98 -22.85 1.11
C ASP A 34 -38.14 -23.46 1.90
N LYS A 35 -37.98 -24.74 2.25
CA LYS A 35 -38.94 -25.47 3.07
C LYS A 35 -38.65 -25.09 4.52
N ASP A 36 -39.59 -24.35 5.09
CA ASP A 36 -39.83 -24.16 6.52
C ASP A 36 -39.33 -22.83 7.14
N ASN A 37 -40.32 -21.96 7.38
CA ASN A 37 -40.41 -20.92 8.42
C ASN A 37 -39.41 -19.75 8.45
N ILE A 38 -39.67 -18.69 7.66
CA ILE A 38 -39.42 -17.28 8.08
C ILE A 38 -40.55 -16.35 7.55
N ASP A 39 -40.92 -15.39 8.39
CA ASP A 39 -41.96 -14.36 8.25
C ASP A 39 -42.00 -13.71 6.84
N LYS A 40 -43.15 -13.87 6.16
CA LYS A 40 -43.35 -13.43 4.77
C LYS A 40 -43.56 -11.92 4.70
N LYS A 41 -42.49 -11.14 4.57
CA LYS A 41 -42.60 -9.85 3.86
C LYS A 41 -42.58 -10.11 2.36
N THR A 42 -43.77 -10.13 1.77
CA THR A 42 -43.94 -10.22 0.32
C THR A 42 -43.52 -8.89 -0.29
N TYR A 43 -42.28 -8.80 -0.75
CA TYR A 43 -41.87 -7.70 -1.61
C TYR A 43 -42.35 -8.02 -3.03
N SER A 44 -43.11 -7.12 -3.64
CA SER A 44 -43.48 -7.22 -5.05
C SER A 44 -42.21 -7.36 -5.89
N ALA A 45 -42.24 -8.19 -6.93
CA ALA A 45 -41.14 -8.26 -7.88
C ALA A 45 -40.95 -6.88 -8.52
N ILE A 46 -39.80 -6.26 -8.27
CA ILE A 46 -39.39 -5.00 -8.89
C ILE A 46 -38.18 -5.28 -9.77
N THR A 47 -38.10 -4.63 -10.94
CA THR A 47 -36.93 -4.79 -11.80
C THR A 47 -35.70 -4.19 -11.11
N LEU A 48 -34.49 -4.61 -11.52
CA LEU A 48 -33.24 -4.02 -10.99
C LEU A 48 -33.24 -2.49 -11.14
N ARG A 49 -33.75 -2.01 -12.28
CA ARG A 49 -33.93 -0.58 -12.57
C ARG A 49 -34.90 0.08 -11.59
N ASP A 50 -36.03 -0.56 -11.30
CA ASP A 50 -37.03 -0.01 -10.38
C ASP A 50 -36.51 0.00 -8.94
N LYS A 51 -35.71 -0.99 -8.55
CA LYS A 51 -35.07 -1.01 -7.23
C LYS A 51 -34.02 0.09 -7.09
N ILE A 52 -33.16 0.26 -8.11
CA ILE A 52 -32.21 1.39 -8.18
C ILE A 52 -32.98 2.70 -8.05
N THR A 53 -34.06 2.86 -8.81
CA THR A 53 -34.90 4.06 -8.79
C THR A 53 -35.52 4.29 -7.43
N GLN A 54 -36.03 3.26 -6.75
CA GLN A 54 -36.61 3.36 -5.42
C GLN A 54 -35.58 3.71 -4.35
N ASP A 55 -34.42 3.06 -4.34
CA ASP A 55 -33.37 3.31 -3.35
C ASP A 55 -32.72 4.68 -3.59
N PHE A 56 -32.54 5.07 -4.85
CA PHE A 56 -32.14 6.42 -5.23
C PHE A 56 -33.14 7.47 -4.76
N ASN A 57 -34.44 7.25 -4.99
CA ASN A 57 -35.50 8.13 -4.51
C ASN A 57 -35.57 8.19 -2.99
N ARG A 58 -35.27 7.11 -2.27
CA ARG A 58 -35.18 7.11 -0.80
C ARG A 58 -34.00 7.96 -0.30
N ILE A 59 -32.86 7.91 -0.98
CA ILE A 59 -31.70 8.75 -0.66
C ILE A 59 -32.05 10.23 -0.89
N ILE A 60 -32.71 10.55 -2.01
CA ILE A 60 -33.21 11.90 -2.31
C ILE A 60 -34.25 12.36 -1.27
N ALA A 61 -35.20 11.50 -0.92
CA ALA A 61 -36.29 11.80 0.01
C ALA A 61 -35.80 12.04 1.45
N LYS A 62 -34.62 11.52 1.83
CA LYS A 62 -33.97 11.83 3.12
C LYS A 62 -33.40 13.26 3.19
N GLY A 63 -33.62 14.08 2.16
CA GLY A 63 -33.41 15.52 2.22
C GLY A 63 -31.99 15.98 1.91
N ASP A 64 -31.14 15.11 1.37
CA ASP A 64 -29.76 15.47 1.03
C ASP A 64 -29.69 16.13 -0.36
N LYS A 65 -30.39 17.26 -0.54
CA LYS A 65 -30.34 18.09 -1.76
C LYS A 65 -28.91 18.52 -2.12
N LYS A 66 -28.00 18.59 -1.13
CA LYS A 66 -26.57 18.83 -1.31
C LYS A 66 -25.84 17.67 -2.01
N LEU A 67 -26.37 16.46 -1.95
CA LEU A 67 -25.81 15.27 -2.58
C LEU A 67 -26.00 15.29 -4.11
N MET A 68 -27.10 15.89 -4.59
CA MET A 68 -27.38 16.06 -6.03
C MET A 68 -26.50 17.14 -6.69
N GLU A 69 -26.12 18.19 -5.96
CA GLU A 69 -25.14 19.19 -6.46
C GLU A 69 -23.72 18.61 -6.58
N LYS A 70 -23.43 17.46 -5.95
CA LYS A 70 -22.18 16.72 -6.08
C LYS A 70 -22.41 15.42 -6.85
N THR A 71 -22.64 15.55 -8.16
CA THR A 71 -22.74 14.45 -9.16
C THR A 71 -21.63 13.40 -9.05
N THR A 72 -20.45 13.77 -8.53
CA THR A 72 -19.33 12.84 -8.27
C THR A 72 -19.67 11.72 -7.28
N LYS A 73 -20.61 11.87 -6.35
CA LYS A 73 -20.96 10.81 -5.39
C LYS A 73 -21.96 9.77 -5.91
N ILE A 74 -22.64 10.06 -7.03
CA ILE A 74 -23.70 9.19 -7.58
C ILE A 74 -23.10 8.03 -8.37
N LEU A 75 -22.01 8.26 -9.10
CA LEU A 75 -21.32 7.23 -9.88
C LEU A 75 -20.83 6.06 -9.02
N PRO A 76 -20.14 6.27 -7.88
CA PRO A 76 -19.73 5.18 -6.99
C PRO A 76 -20.90 4.39 -6.39
N PHE A 77 -22.06 5.04 -6.16
CA PHE A 77 -23.26 4.33 -5.68
C PHE A 77 -23.80 3.38 -6.74
N VAL A 78 -23.91 3.84 -7.98
CA VAL A 78 -24.42 3.01 -9.09
C VAL A 78 -23.46 1.87 -9.39
N ASP A 79 -22.15 2.15 -9.43
CA ASP A 79 -21.12 1.16 -9.76
C ASP A 79 -21.02 0.07 -8.69
N ARG A 80 -20.95 0.47 -7.41
CA ARG A 80 -21.01 -0.47 -6.28
C ARG A 80 -22.31 -1.26 -6.26
N TYR A 81 -23.45 -0.63 -6.53
CA TYR A 81 -24.74 -1.30 -6.52
C TYR A 81 -24.85 -2.33 -7.65
N ILE A 82 -24.28 -2.05 -8.82
CA ILE A 82 -24.16 -3.04 -9.91
C ILE A 82 -23.29 -4.20 -9.43
N HIS A 83 -22.10 -3.95 -8.89
CA HIS A 83 -21.18 -4.97 -8.41
C HIS A 83 -21.77 -5.85 -7.29
N ASP A 84 -22.35 -5.24 -6.26
CA ASP A 84 -23.01 -5.93 -5.14
C ASP A 84 -24.22 -6.74 -5.63
N SER A 85 -24.97 -6.22 -6.62
CA SER A 85 -26.10 -6.94 -7.23
C SER A 85 -25.64 -8.15 -8.04
N VAL A 86 -24.56 -8.04 -8.81
CA VAL A 86 -24.05 -9.20 -9.57
C VAL A 86 -23.47 -10.26 -8.61
N TYR A 87 -22.82 -9.84 -7.52
CA TYR A 87 -22.32 -10.72 -6.46
C TYR A 87 -23.44 -11.51 -5.79
N GLY A 88 -24.53 -10.80 -5.42
CA GLY A 88 -25.70 -11.41 -4.78
C GLY A 88 -26.52 -12.32 -5.69
N ILE A 89 -26.57 -12.05 -7.00
CA ILE A 89 -27.39 -12.80 -7.96
C ILE A 89 -26.71 -14.08 -8.44
N ALA A 90 -25.40 -14.06 -8.65
CA ALA A 90 -24.73 -15.18 -9.30
C ALA A 90 -24.20 -16.21 -8.30
N GLY A 91 -23.97 -15.86 -7.03
CA GLY A 91 -23.11 -16.67 -6.14
C GLY A 91 -21.69 -16.87 -6.70
N PHE A 92 -21.40 -16.22 -7.82
CA PHE A 92 -20.15 -16.13 -8.52
C PHE A 92 -19.63 -14.72 -8.29
N ASN A 93 -18.34 -14.62 -7.97
CA ASN A 93 -17.59 -13.38 -8.02
C ASN A 93 -17.80 -12.78 -9.43
N PRO A 94 -18.54 -11.68 -9.57
CA PRO A 94 -18.97 -11.23 -10.87
C PRO A 94 -17.78 -10.63 -11.60
N ILE A 95 -17.57 -11.14 -12.81
CA ILE A 95 -16.40 -10.88 -13.65
C ILE A 95 -15.18 -11.59 -13.06
N LYS A 96 -14.68 -12.62 -13.74
CA LYS A 96 -13.22 -12.83 -13.76
C LYS A 96 -12.66 -11.56 -14.39
N PHE A 97 -12.49 -10.50 -13.60
CA PHE A 97 -11.60 -9.43 -13.98
C PHE A 97 -10.30 -10.17 -14.23
N GLU A 98 -9.83 -10.16 -15.47
CA GLU A 98 -8.45 -10.54 -15.73
C GLU A 98 -7.57 -9.86 -14.67
N GLU A 99 -6.70 -10.65 -14.05
CA GLU A 99 -6.06 -10.39 -12.76
C GLU A 99 -5.61 -8.93 -12.61
N ARG A 100 -6.41 -8.11 -11.90
CA ARG A 100 -5.94 -6.81 -11.40
C ARG A 100 -4.96 -7.07 -10.26
N TYR A 101 -3.83 -6.39 -10.28
CA TYR A 101 -2.85 -6.40 -9.22
C TYR A 101 -3.29 -5.52 -8.04
N ILE A 102 -4.05 -4.45 -8.31
CA ILE A 102 -4.55 -3.57 -7.25
C ILE A 102 -5.88 -4.12 -6.71
N ASP A 103 -5.94 -4.43 -5.41
CA ASP A 103 -7.17 -4.93 -4.78
C ASP A 103 -8.24 -3.83 -4.74
N ALA A 104 -9.39 -4.07 -5.39
CA ALA A 104 -10.46 -3.08 -5.58
C ALA A 104 -11.01 -2.49 -4.27
N LYS A 105 -10.91 -3.21 -3.14
CA LYS A 105 -11.39 -2.71 -1.84
C LYS A 105 -10.62 -1.47 -1.41
N LEU A 106 -9.31 -1.39 -1.72
CA LEU A 106 -8.48 -0.26 -1.32
C LEU A 106 -8.87 1.03 -2.07
N PRO A 107 -8.95 1.07 -3.43
CA PRO A 107 -9.49 2.21 -4.16
C PRO A 107 -10.90 2.60 -3.73
N GLU A 108 -11.79 1.64 -3.46
CA GLU A 108 -13.14 1.94 -2.96
C GLU A 108 -13.15 2.67 -1.61
N GLU A 109 -12.24 2.30 -0.70
CA GLU A 109 -12.06 3.04 0.56
C GLU A 109 -11.50 4.45 0.34
N MET A 110 -10.70 4.67 -0.71
CA MET A 110 -10.20 6.02 -1.03
C MET A 110 -11.31 6.96 -1.48
N LEU A 111 -12.41 6.45 -2.04
CA LEU A 111 -13.57 7.26 -2.39
C LEU A 111 -14.32 7.79 -1.15
N LYS A 112 -13.98 7.29 0.05
CA LYS A 112 -14.60 7.63 1.34
C LYS A 112 -13.68 8.48 2.23
N LEU A 113 -12.59 9.04 1.68
CA LEU A 113 -11.71 9.93 2.42
C LEU A 113 -12.43 11.25 2.73
N GLU A 114 -12.14 11.80 3.91
CA GLU A 114 -12.76 13.06 4.38
C GLU A 114 -11.73 14.08 4.88
N ARG A 115 -10.55 13.61 5.33
CA ARG A 115 -9.54 14.42 6.01
C ARG A 115 -8.26 14.61 5.22
N ILE A 116 -8.20 14.07 4.01
CA ILE A 116 -6.99 14.05 3.18
C ILE A 116 -7.03 15.25 2.23
N SER A 117 -5.98 16.08 2.26
CA SER A 117 -5.92 17.33 1.47
C SER A 117 -5.98 17.12 -0.04
N TYR A 118 -5.61 15.94 -0.52
CA TYR A 118 -5.67 15.53 -1.93
C TYR A 118 -6.78 14.53 -2.26
N GLN A 119 -7.79 14.38 -1.40
CA GLN A 119 -8.87 13.43 -1.61
C GLN A 119 -9.63 13.63 -2.93
N ASP A 120 -9.88 14.88 -3.34
CA ASP A 120 -10.67 15.16 -4.55
C ASP A 120 -9.90 14.79 -5.83
N ASP A 121 -8.58 15.02 -5.85
CA ASP A 121 -7.73 14.60 -6.97
C ASP A 121 -7.58 13.09 -7.05
N LEU A 122 -7.42 12.46 -5.89
CA LEU A 122 -7.34 11.00 -5.79
C LEU A 122 -8.67 10.37 -6.21
N PHE A 123 -9.80 10.93 -5.75
CA PHE A 123 -11.14 10.51 -6.14
C PHE A 123 -11.32 10.55 -7.66
N ALA A 124 -10.91 11.65 -8.31
CA ALA A 124 -11.05 11.81 -9.75
C ALA A 124 -10.27 10.73 -10.52
N VAL A 125 -9.00 10.52 -10.17
CA VAL A 125 -8.12 9.58 -10.89
C VAL A 125 -8.52 8.12 -10.61
N ILE A 126 -8.90 7.80 -9.37
CA ILE A 126 -9.40 6.44 -9.02
C ILE A 126 -10.72 6.15 -9.73
N SER A 127 -11.65 7.10 -9.77
CA SER A 127 -12.96 6.87 -10.41
C SER A 127 -12.81 6.58 -11.90
N GLU A 128 -11.90 7.28 -12.57
CA GLU A 128 -11.56 7.02 -13.98
C GLU A 128 -10.96 5.62 -14.15
N HIS A 129 -10.03 5.21 -13.29
CA HIS A 129 -9.42 3.89 -13.33
C HIS A 129 -10.39 2.74 -13.02
N LEU A 130 -11.32 2.93 -12.08
CA LEU A 130 -12.34 1.92 -11.81
C LEU A 130 -13.28 1.73 -13.01
N SER A 131 -13.59 2.84 -13.72
CA SER A 131 -14.47 2.85 -14.89
C SER A 131 -13.82 2.27 -16.15
N ASN A 132 -12.49 2.30 -16.27
CA ASN A 132 -11.77 1.91 -17.48
C ASN A 132 -10.74 0.81 -17.19
N LYS A 133 -10.65 -0.21 -18.05
CA LYS A 133 -9.54 -1.17 -17.99
C LYS A 133 -8.29 -0.52 -18.57
N GLY A 134 -7.44 0.03 -17.71
CA GLY A 134 -6.15 0.64 -18.06
C GLY A 134 -4.96 -0.21 -17.60
N ASP A 135 -3.78 0.19 -18.04
CA ASP A 135 -2.49 -0.30 -17.51
C ASP A 135 -2.34 0.16 -16.05
N GLU A 136 -2.20 -0.78 -15.11
CA GLU A 136 -2.06 -0.48 -13.69
C GLU A 136 -0.75 0.21 -13.35
N TYR A 137 0.36 -0.08 -14.04
CA TYR A 137 1.62 0.64 -13.81
C TYR A 137 1.46 2.10 -14.21
N LYS A 138 0.91 2.34 -15.41
CA LYS A 138 0.63 3.69 -15.87
C LYS A 138 -0.30 4.44 -14.91
N PHE A 139 -1.36 3.78 -14.45
CA PHE A 139 -2.27 4.37 -13.46
C PHE A 139 -1.56 4.77 -12.17
N VAL A 140 -0.68 3.93 -11.62
CA VAL A 140 0.12 4.27 -10.44
C VAL A 140 1.05 5.46 -10.73
N THR A 141 1.73 5.47 -11.89
CA THR A 141 2.58 6.61 -12.31
C THR A 141 1.78 7.89 -12.39
N ASP A 142 0.60 7.86 -13.00
CA ASP A 142 -0.27 9.02 -13.18
C ASP A 142 -0.74 9.57 -11.82
N VAL A 143 -1.14 8.68 -10.88
CA VAL A 143 -1.54 9.09 -9.52
C VAL A 143 -0.37 9.73 -8.79
N PHE A 144 0.78 9.05 -8.68
CA PHE A 144 1.91 9.59 -7.94
C PHE A 144 2.46 10.86 -8.59
N SER A 145 2.59 10.91 -9.91
CA SER A 145 3.06 12.12 -10.62
C SER A 145 2.16 13.32 -10.34
N LYS A 146 0.84 13.14 -10.47
CA LYS A 146 -0.14 14.20 -10.19
C LYS A 146 -0.06 14.67 -8.73
N LEU A 147 0.01 13.74 -7.79
CA LEU A 147 0.04 14.07 -6.37
C LEU A 147 1.36 14.73 -5.96
N TRP A 148 2.51 14.24 -6.42
CA TRP A 148 3.81 14.83 -6.13
C TRP A 148 3.94 16.24 -6.69
N GLU A 149 3.57 16.44 -7.95
CA GLU A 149 3.67 17.76 -8.58
C GLU A 149 2.80 18.79 -7.86
N LYS A 150 1.55 18.43 -7.57
CA LYS A 150 0.58 19.35 -6.98
C LYS A 150 0.76 19.58 -5.48
N TYR A 151 1.16 18.55 -4.73
CA TYR A 151 1.15 18.57 -3.26
C TYR A 151 2.52 18.51 -2.61
N VAL A 152 3.57 18.12 -3.33
CA VAL A 152 4.98 18.19 -2.86
C VAL A 152 5.73 19.33 -3.56
N GLY A 153 5.40 19.59 -4.83
CA GLY A 153 5.99 20.66 -5.64
C GLY A 153 7.18 20.22 -6.49
N ILE A 154 7.44 18.92 -6.60
CA ILE A 154 8.46 18.33 -7.47
C ILE A 154 7.87 17.15 -8.24
N SER A 155 8.50 16.78 -9.35
CA SER A 155 8.09 15.63 -10.15
C SER A 155 8.34 14.33 -9.38
N TYR A 156 7.41 13.38 -9.51
CA TYR A 156 7.62 12.02 -9.03
C TYR A 156 8.75 11.35 -9.81
N ASN A 157 9.60 10.59 -9.12
CA ASN A 157 10.64 9.80 -9.75
C ASN A 157 10.07 8.43 -10.12
N ASN A 158 9.76 8.23 -11.41
CA ASN A 158 9.22 6.98 -11.93
C ASN A 158 10.31 5.92 -12.26
N PHE A 159 11.49 6.03 -11.65
CA PHE A 159 12.59 5.08 -11.84
C PHE A 159 12.16 3.61 -11.65
N LEU A 160 11.37 3.31 -10.62
CA LEU A 160 10.91 1.94 -10.37
C LEU A 160 9.97 1.42 -11.45
N GLU A 161 9.08 2.25 -11.99
CA GLU A 161 8.20 1.87 -13.11
C GLU A 161 9.02 1.30 -14.29
N THR A 162 10.17 1.91 -14.56
CA THR A 162 11.06 1.50 -15.65
C THR A 162 11.85 0.22 -15.32
N PHE A 163 12.31 0.06 -14.07
CA PHE A 163 13.25 -1.00 -13.70
C PHE A 163 12.58 -2.28 -13.16
N ASP A 164 11.42 -2.19 -12.49
CA ASP A 164 10.75 -3.35 -11.89
C ASP A 164 10.43 -4.44 -12.93
N PRO A 165 9.88 -4.14 -14.13
CA PRO A 165 9.63 -5.16 -15.15
C PRO A 165 10.90 -5.94 -15.55
N ALA A 166 12.04 -5.26 -15.63
CA ALA A 166 13.32 -5.90 -15.93
C ALA A 166 13.79 -6.80 -14.77
N LEU A 167 13.67 -6.32 -13.53
CA LEU A 167 14.02 -7.10 -12.34
C LEU A 167 13.16 -8.35 -12.22
N GLN A 168 11.85 -8.25 -12.47
CA GLN A 168 10.96 -9.41 -12.52
C GLN A 168 11.47 -10.44 -13.52
N TYR A 169 11.84 -10.03 -14.73
CA TYR A 169 12.35 -10.94 -15.75
C TYR A 169 13.68 -11.59 -15.38
N ILE A 170 14.63 -10.80 -14.88
CA ILE A 170 15.97 -11.25 -14.48
C ILE A 170 15.89 -12.26 -13.33
N PHE A 171 15.07 -11.97 -12.33
CA PHE A 171 14.99 -12.75 -11.09
C PHE A 171 13.85 -13.79 -11.08
N ALA A 172 13.02 -13.88 -12.14
CA ALA A 172 12.02 -14.94 -12.32
C ALA A 172 12.62 -16.36 -12.32
N GLY A 173 13.92 -16.49 -12.59
CA GLY A 173 14.66 -17.74 -12.73
C GLY A 173 15.18 -18.36 -11.43
N GLU A 174 15.11 -17.71 -10.27
CA GLU A 174 15.61 -18.24 -8.98
C GLU A 174 14.71 -19.35 -8.37
N ARG A 175 14.07 -20.15 -9.24
CA ARG A 175 13.03 -21.16 -8.97
C ARG A 175 13.47 -22.27 -7.99
N GLY A 176 14.78 -22.47 -7.80
CA GLY A 176 15.33 -23.49 -6.89
C GLY A 176 15.67 -23.00 -5.48
N LYS A 177 15.71 -21.68 -5.22
CA LYS A 177 16.13 -21.10 -3.92
C LYS A 177 14.97 -20.52 -3.10
N GLY A 178 13.73 -20.66 -3.58
CA GLY A 178 12.52 -20.41 -2.79
C GLY A 178 12.17 -18.94 -2.58
N ARG A 179 12.81 -17.98 -3.26
CA ARG A 179 12.40 -16.57 -3.26
C ARG A 179 12.13 -16.12 -4.70
N ILE A 180 10.86 -15.93 -5.02
CA ILE A 180 10.43 -15.34 -6.28
C ILE A 180 10.52 -13.82 -6.11
N TYR A 181 11.12 -13.12 -7.06
CA TYR A 181 11.11 -11.65 -7.05
C TYR A 181 9.66 -11.17 -7.11
N ARG A 182 9.30 -10.28 -6.19
CA ARG A 182 7.98 -9.68 -6.07
C ARG A 182 8.07 -8.26 -6.58
N ASP A 183 7.05 -7.81 -7.28
CA ASP A 183 6.93 -6.42 -7.68
C ASP A 183 6.94 -5.49 -6.46
N HIS A 184 7.75 -4.42 -6.53
CA HIS A 184 7.83 -3.38 -5.51
C HIS A 184 7.02 -2.14 -5.94
N TYR A 185 6.76 -1.94 -7.23
CA TYR A 185 6.06 -0.76 -7.73
C TYR A 185 4.55 -0.72 -7.39
N ILE A 186 3.79 -1.74 -7.78
CA ILE A 186 2.37 -1.88 -7.42
C ILE A 186 2.23 -2.10 -5.92
N HIS A 187 3.19 -2.80 -5.30
CA HIS A 187 3.25 -2.96 -3.85
C HIS A 187 3.27 -1.59 -3.13
N GLN A 188 4.16 -0.68 -3.52
CA GLN A 188 4.22 0.68 -2.97
C GLN A 188 2.89 1.41 -3.05
N PHE A 189 2.17 1.25 -4.15
CA PHE A 189 0.85 1.85 -4.31
C PHE A 189 -0.18 1.23 -3.37
N GLN A 190 -0.19 -0.08 -3.18
CA GLN A 190 -1.12 -0.72 -2.24
C GLN A 190 -0.79 -0.36 -0.78
N VAL A 191 0.49 -0.23 -0.43
CA VAL A 191 0.94 0.32 0.86
C VAL A 191 0.42 1.76 1.02
N PHE A 192 0.55 2.59 -0.02
CA PHE A 192 0.02 3.96 -0.02
C PHE A 192 -1.47 3.99 0.31
N LEU A 193 -2.31 3.22 -0.40
CA LEU A 193 -3.75 3.21 -0.18
C LEU A 193 -4.11 2.72 1.23
N LEU A 194 -3.48 1.64 1.71
CA LEU A 194 -3.74 1.08 3.03
C LEU A 194 -3.40 2.06 4.16
N GLY A 195 -2.23 2.68 4.12
CA GLY A 195 -1.85 3.65 5.14
C GLY A 195 -2.65 4.95 5.05
N LEU A 196 -3.07 5.37 3.85
CA LEU A 196 -3.92 6.55 3.69
C LEU A 196 -5.30 6.34 4.30
N TYR A 197 -5.87 5.13 4.18
CA TYR A 197 -7.08 4.73 4.88
C TYR A 197 -6.91 4.87 6.41
N ILE A 198 -5.81 4.35 6.96
CA ILE A 198 -5.51 4.42 8.40
C ILE A 198 -5.36 5.88 8.87
N ILE A 199 -4.56 6.68 8.15
CA ILE A 199 -4.35 8.11 8.45
C ILE A 199 -5.68 8.85 8.40
N ASN A 200 -6.54 8.63 7.40
CA ASN A 200 -7.84 9.30 7.31
C ASN A 200 -8.72 9.03 8.55
N LYS A 201 -8.77 7.79 9.03
CA LYS A 201 -9.57 7.42 10.22
C LYS A 201 -8.98 7.98 11.52
N ARG A 202 -7.65 8.14 11.61
CA ARG A 202 -6.94 8.62 12.81
C ARG A 202 -6.15 9.91 12.60
N TYR A 203 -6.62 10.77 11.70
CA TYR A 203 -5.87 11.95 11.25
C TYR A 203 -5.41 12.85 12.40
N ASN A 204 -6.27 12.99 13.42
CA ASN A 204 -6.00 13.81 14.60
C ASN A 204 -4.88 13.25 15.50
N ASP A 205 -4.59 11.97 15.44
CA ASP A 205 -3.47 11.41 16.20
C ASP A 205 -2.15 11.62 15.47
N PHE A 206 -2.15 11.43 14.15
CA PHE A 206 -0.98 11.71 13.33
C PHE A 206 -0.60 13.19 13.37
N ILE A 207 -1.56 14.12 13.25
CA ILE A 207 -1.24 15.56 13.23
C ILE A 207 -0.65 16.09 14.56
N LYS A 208 -0.82 15.36 15.68
CA LYS A 208 -0.16 15.69 16.95
C LYS A 208 1.36 15.47 16.89
N LYS A 209 1.84 14.66 15.94
CA LYS A 209 3.23 14.20 15.85
C LYS A 209 3.92 14.64 14.57
N CYS A 210 3.21 14.66 13.45
CA CYS A 210 3.74 15.07 12.15
C CYS A 210 2.88 16.15 11.49
N LYS A 211 3.52 17.08 10.78
CA LYS A 211 2.83 18.17 10.08
C LYS A 211 2.39 17.67 8.71
N LYS A 212 1.08 17.74 8.41
CA LYS A 212 0.51 17.24 7.14
C LYS A 212 0.79 15.73 6.93
N PRO A 213 0.27 14.85 7.80
CA PRO A 213 0.59 13.43 7.79
C PRO A 213 0.31 12.74 6.46
N GLU A 214 -0.68 13.20 5.71
CA GLU A 214 -1.02 12.67 4.40
C GLU A 214 0.05 12.98 3.34
N ILE A 215 0.78 14.10 3.48
CA ILE A 215 1.90 14.46 2.60
C ILE A 215 3.13 13.67 3.00
N ASN A 216 3.40 13.55 4.30
CA ASN A 216 4.43 12.64 4.79
C ASN A 216 4.24 11.24 4.23
N TRP A 217 3.01 10.73 4.31
CA TRP A 217 2.67 9.39 3.86
C TRP A 217 2.81 9.21 2.35
N LEU A 218 2.32 10.16 1.54
CA LEU A 218 2.53 10.15 0.09
C LEU A 218 4.02 9.98 -0.24
N ILE A 219 4.89 10.75 0.42
CA ILE A 219 6.34 10.68 0.24
C ILE A 219 6.87 9.32 0.67
N ILE A 220 6.52 8.86 1.88
CA ILE A 220 7.01 7.59 2.45
C ILE A 220 6.64 6.41 1.55
N SER A 221 5.35 6.26 1.24
CA SER A 221 4.84 5.08 0.54
C SER A 221 5.34 5.00 -0.90
N SER A 222 5.51 6.13 -1.59
CA SER A 222 5.93 6.15 -3.00
C SER A 222 7.45 6.08 -3.21
N PHE A 223 8.24 6.20 -2.13
CA PHE A 223 9.71 6.22 -2.21
C PHE A 223 10.41 5.08 -1.45
N HIS A 224 9.72 4.32 -0.58
CA HIS A 224 10.42 3.45 0.37
C HIS A 224 11.31 2.37 -0.27
N ASP A 225 10.87 1.82 -1.41
CA ASP A 225 11.63 0.82 -2.18
C ASP A 225 12.37 1.36 -3.40
N ILE A 226 12.44 2.68 -3.60
CA ILE A 226 13.01 3.25 -4.85
C ILE A 226 14.44 2.79 -5.15
N ALA A 227 15.23 2.49 -4.10
CA ALA A 227 16.60 2.02 -4.22
C ALA A 227 16.74 0.48 -4.21
N TYR A 228 15.66 -0.29 -4.29
CA TYR A 228 15.73 -1.75 -4.39
C TYR A 228 16.57 -2.24 -5.58
N PRO A 229 16.48 -1.65 -6.79
CA PRO A 229 17.34 -2.01 -7.90
C PRO A 229 18.83 -1.83 -7.59
N VAL A 230 19.18 -0.81 -6.79
CA VAL A 230 20.57 -0.55 -6.37
C VAL A 230 21.09 -1.65 -5.44
N GLN A 231 20.25 -2.11 -4.49
CA GLN A 231 20.59 -3.23 -3.62
C GLN A 231 20.83 -4.52 -4.41
N LYS A 232 20.06 -4.73 -5.49
CA LYS A 232 20.16 -5.92 -6.36
C LYS A 232 21.22 -5.83 -7.44
N TYR A 233 21.80 -4.65 -7.66
CA TYR A 233 22.68 -4.39 -8.79
C TYR A 233 23.86 -5.36 -8.87
N ASP A 234 24.60 -5.58 -7.78
CA ASP A 234 25.79 -6.45 -7.81
C ASP A 234 25.41 -7.89 -8.19
N GLN A 235 24.36 -8.42 -7.53
CA GLN A 235 23.86 -9.77 -7.80
C GLN A 235 23.42 -9.89 -9.26
N TRP A 236 22.64 -8.92 -9.74
CA TRP A 236 22.19 -8.90 -11.12
C TRP A 236 23.36 -8.85 -12.09
N SER A 237 24.32 -7.95 -11.87
CA SER A 237 25.46 -7.76 -12.75
C SER A 237 26.32 -9.03 -12.80
N ASP A 238 26.63 -9.63 -11.65
CA ASP A 238 27.36 -10.90 -11.59
C ASP A 238 26.60 -12.02 -12.31
N ASP A 239 25.30 -12.17 -12.09
CA ASP A 239 24.48 -13.18 -12.76
C ASP A 239 24.41 -12.95 -14.28
N PHE A 240 24.35 -11.70 -14.73
CA PHE A 240 24.36 -11.33 -16.14
C PHE A 240 25.67 -11.72 -16.81
N PHE A 241 26.82 -11.27 -16.29
CA PHE A 241 28.12 -11.58 -16.87
C PHE A 241 28.45 -13.07 -16.81
N LYS A 242 28.03 -13.76 -15.74
CA LYS A 242 28.17 -15.20 -15.62
C LYS A 242 27.34 -15.94 -16.68
N LYS A 243 26.09 -15.55 -16.93
CA LYS A 243 25.25 -16.20 -17.94
C LYS A 243 25.67 -15.88 -19.37
N ALA A 244 26.06 -14.62 -19.64
CA ALA A 244 26.37 -14.16 -20.99
C ALA A 244 27.79 -14.54 -21.44
N PHE A 245 28.75 -14.56 -20.51
CA PHE A 245 30.18 -14.70 -20.84
C PHE A 245 30.93 -15.75 -19.99
N ASP A 246 30.27 -16.41 -19.03
CA ASP A 246 30.90 -17.33 -18.05
C ASP A 246 32.01 -16.68 -17.21
N ILE A 247 31.85 -15.38 -16.89
CA ILE A 247 32.78 -14.64 -16.04
C ILE A 247 32.07 -14.19 -14.77
N SER A 248 32.74 -14.32 -13.61
CA SER A 248 32.22 -13.94 -12.29
C SER A 248 33.09 -12.86 -11.64
N GLY A 249 32.50 -12.04 -10.75
CA GLY A 249 33.24 -11.08 -9.92
C GLY A 249 33.66 -9.80 -10.64
N ILE A 250 32.94 -9.42 -11.70
CA ILE A 250 33.31 -8.27 -12.55
C ILE A 250 32.82 -6.95 -11.95
N ALA A 251 31.64 -6.93 -11.31
CA ALA A 251 30.94 -5.68 -11.09
C ALA A 251 30.40 -5.57 -9.66
N ASN A 252 31.09 -4.77 -8.86
CA ASN A 252 30.57 -4.28 -7.59
C ASN A 252 30.35 -2.79 -7.70
N LEU A 253 29.14 -2.32 -7.38
CA LEU A 253 28.85 -0.90 -7.31
C LEU A 253 29.61 -0.28 -6.12
N GLU A 254 30.65 0.51 -6.36
CA GLU A 254 31.40 1.16 -5.30
C GLU A 254 30.71 2.44 -4.82
N ILE A 255 30.06 2.38 -3.66
CA ILE A 255 29.34 3.53 -3.06
C ILE A 255 30.21 4.26 -2.00
N LYS A 256 31.35 3.68 -1.61
CA LYS A 256 32.19 4.20 -0.51
C LYS A 256 32.71 5.62 -0.77
N SER A 257 33.11 5.94 -2.00
CA SER A 257 33.54 7.30 -2.38
C SER A 257 32.43 8.33 -2.15
N ASN A 258 31.19 8.01 -2.51
CA ASN A 258 30.02 8.86 -2.30
C ASN A 258 29.71 9.13 -0.81
N PHE A 259 30.15 8.23 0.09
CA PHE A 259 30.04 8.47 1.53
C PHE A 259 30.95 9.62 1.99
N VAL A 260 32.16 9.69 1.44
CA VAL A 260 33.21 10.65 1.82
C VAL A 260 32.97 12.04 1.23
N ASP A 261 32.30 12.14 0.08
CA ASP A 261 32.00 13.41 -0.62
C ASP A 261 30.97 14.31 0.10
N LYS A 262 30.80 14.17 1.42
CA LYS A 262 29.97 14.96 2.35
C LYS A 262 28.45 14.93 2.09
N THR A 263 27.99 14.46 0.93
CA THR A 263 26.56 14.47 0.59
C THR A 263 25.76 13.40 1.35
N PHE A 264 26.32 12.19 1.52
CA PHE A 264 25.65 11.11 2.27
C PHE A 264 25.77 11.32 3.78
N LEU A 265 26.93 11.79 4.25
CA LEU A 265 27.16 12.09 5.67
C LEU A 265 26.16 13.14 6.20
N GLY A 266 25.87 14.18 5.42
CA GLY A 266 24.85 15.19 5.75
C GLY A 266 23.44 14.59 5.88
N CYS A 267 23.03 13.77 4.92
CA CYS A 267 21.73 13.08 4.97
C CYS A 267 21.64 12.11 6.18
N MET A 268 22.71 11.35 6.42
CA MET A 268 22.82 10.44 7.56
C MET A 268 22.76 11.18 8.90
N SER A 269 23.35 12.38 8.99
CA SER A 269 23.25 13.24 10.17
C SER A 269 21.79 13.57 10.50
N TYR A 270 20.98 13.93 9.50
CA TYR A 270 19.55 14.19 9.71
C TYR A 270 18.82 12.94 10.24
N LEU A 271 19.07 11.77 9.64
CA LEU A 271 18.46 10.51 10.06
C LEU A 271 18.83 10.14 11.50
N ILE A 272 20.12 10.20 11.85
CA ILE A 272 20.61 9.87 13.19
C ILE A 272 20.07 10.86 14.22
N ARG A 273 20.10 12.16 13.94
CA ARG A 273 19.55 13.19 14.84
C ARG A 273 18.06 12.95 15.09
N LYS A 274 17.30 12.64 14.03
CA LYS A 274 15.87 12.38 14.14
C LYS A 274 15.59 11.09 14.92
N LEU A 275 16.30 10.00 14.62
CA LEU A 275 16.21 8.73 15.35
C LEU A 275 16.48 8.95 16.85
N CYS A 276 17.58 9.62 17.18
CA CYS A 276 17.95 9.89 18.57
C CYS A 276 16.89 10.75 19.28
N SER A 277 16.45 11.85 18.67
CA SER A 277 15.53 12.79 19.32
C SER A 277 14.11 12.25 19.47
N ASP A 278 13.56 11.67 18.40
CA ASP A 278 12.15 11.28 18.36
C ASP A 278 11.93 9.86 18.86
N VAL A 279 12.84 8.92 18.57
CA VAL A 279 12.65 7.51 18.90
C VAL A 279 13.39 7.14 20.18
N LEU A 280 14.69 7.45 20.26
CA LEU A 280 15.52 7.08 21.42
C LEU A 280 15.37 8.04 22.61
N LYS A 281 14.77 9.22 22.39
CA LYS A 281 14.65 10.32 23.37
C LYS A 281 16.00 10.78 23.94
N GLU A 282 17.04 10.72 23.11
CA GLU A 282 18.40 11.12 23.43
C GLU A 282 18.72 12.50 22.85
N LYS A 283 19.46 13.31 23.60
CA LYS A 283 20.04 14.56 23.07
C LYS A 283 21.22 14.23 22.16
N VAL A 284 21.40 15.04 21.12
CA VAL A 284 22.51 14.93 20.18
C VAL A 284 23.26 16.25 20.18
N GLU A 285 24.52 16.24 20.64
CA GLU A 285 25.37 17.42 20.68
C GLU A 285 26.12 17.62 19.35
N ASP A 286 26.92 18.68 19.25
CA ASP A 286 27.62 19.02 18.00
C ASP A 286 28.70 17.98 17.61
N ASN A 287 29.27 17.24 18.58
CA ASN A 287 30.22 16.16 18.34
C ASN A 287 29.56 14.78 18.16
N TRP A 288 28.34 14.76 17.62
CA TRP A 288 27.52 13.55 17.45
C TRP A 288 28.20 12.41 16.70
N ILE A 289 29.15 12.70 15.81
CA ILE A 289 29.87 11.67 15.05
C ILE A 289 30.64 10.76 16.01
N THR A 290 31.33 11.33 17.00
CA THR A 290 32.07 10.56 18.00
C THR A 290 31.14 9.95 19.05
N GLU A 291 30.14 10.71 19.52
CA GLU A 291 29.20 10.24 20.54
C GLU A 291 28.29 9.09 20.06
N LYS A 292 27.95 9.10 18.77
CA LYS A 292 27.09 8.10 18.13
C LYS A 292 27.86 7.21 17.16
N ASP A 293 29.16 6.95 17.42
CA ASP A 293 30.03 6.12 16.57
C ASP A 293 29.39 4.77 16.19
N ASN A 294 28.69 4.12 17.13
CA ASN A 294 27.97 2.87 16.86
C ASN A 294 26.88 3.01 15.78
N LEU A 295 26.10 4.11 15.81
CA LEU A 295 25.08 4.41 14.80
C LEU A 295 25.74 4.82 13.48
N VAL A 296 26.79 5.64 13.52
CA VAL A 296 27.54 6.04 12.33
C VAL A 296 28.09 4.81 11.61
N ARG A 297 28.74 3.89 12.33
CA ARG A 297 29.24 2.61 11.78
C ARG A 297 28.11 1.69 11.31
N PHE A 298 26.96 1.73 11.96
CA PHE A 298 25.78 1.01 11.50
C PHE A 298 25.32 1.51 10.13
N PHE A 299 24.97 2.80 10.02
CA PHE A 299 24.52 3.40 8.76
C PHE A 299 25.57 3.30 7.66
N HIS A 300 26.85 3.56 7.96
CA HIS A 300 27.94 3.40 7.00
C HIS A 300 27.98 1.99 6.40
N ARG A 301 27.87 0.93 7.23
CA ARG A 301 27.85 -0.45 6.73
C ARG A 301 26.60 -0.76 5.93
N GLN A 302 25.44 -0.24 6.35
CA GLN A 302 24.19 -0.41 5.62
C GLN A 302 24.23 0.24 4.23
N ILE A 303 24.86 1.41 4.11
CA ILE A 303 25.01 2.13 2.83
C ILE A 303 26.05 1.47 1.92
N THR A 304 27.23 1.16 2.46
CA THR A 304 28.40 0.82 1.63
C THR A 304 28.54 -0.67 1.34
N ASN A 305 28.26 -1.52 2.33
CA ASN A 305 28.46 -2.96 2.22
C ASN A 305 27.14 -3.67 1.90
N ALA A 306 26.10 -3.43 2.70
CA ALA A 306 24.80 -4.09 2.49
C ALA A 306 23.99 -3.44 1.36
N LYS A 307 24.28 -2.16 1.03
CA LYS A 307 23.55 -1.36 0.05
C LYS A 307 22.04 -1.40 0.31
N ASN A 308 21.67 -1.29 1.59
CA ASN A 308 20.30 -1.49 2.02
C ASN A 308 19.38 -0.46 1.37
N HIS A 309 18.40 -0.96 0.61
CA HIS A 309 17.47 -0.16 -0.16
C HIS A 309 16.73 0.86 0.71
N CYS A 310 16.33 0.51 1.94
CA CYS A 310 15.59 1.45 2.79
C CYS A 310 16.44 2.68 3.16
N ILE A 311 17.73 2.48 3.48
CA ILE A 311 18.66 3.57 3.80
C ILE A 311 19.01 4.37 2.55
N LEU A 312 19.25 3.70 1.42
CA LEU A 312 19.57 4.35 0.16
C LEU A 312 18.39 5.14 -0.40
N SER A 313 17.16 4.63 -0.31
CA SER A 313 15.92 5.33 -0.65
C SER A 313 15.75 6.60 0.18
N SER A 314 16.04 6.52 1.48
CA SER A 314 15.99 7.67 2.40
C SER A 314 17.00 8.75 2.06
N ILE A 315 18.24 8.36 1.77
CA ILE A 315 19.29 9.29 1.35
C ILE A 315 18.96 9.89 -0.01
N SER A 316 18.46 9.08 -0.95
CA SER A 316 18.03 9.54 -2.27
C SER A 316 16.95 10.61 -2.15
N LEU A 317 15.91 10.37 -1.35
CA LEU A 317 14.86 11.35 -1.05
C LEU A 317 15.43 12.66 -0.50
N LEU A 318 16.28 12.59 0.54
CA LEU A 318 16.86 13.79 1.14
C LEU A 318 17.75 14.56 0.16
N LYS A 319 18.50 13.87 -0.70
CA LYS A 319 19.31 14.52 -1.74
C LYS A 319 18.45 15.17 -2.80
N GLU A 320 17.39 14.49 -3.23
CA GLU A 320 16.48 14.98 -4.26
C GLU A 320 15.85 16.31 -3.86
N VAL A 321 15.30 16.38 -2.64
CA VAL A 321 14.57 17.56 -2.17
C VAL A 321 15.49 18.74 -1.85
N GLN A 322 16.78 18.48 -1.61
CA GLN A 322 17.79 19.51 -1.34
C GLN A 322 18.41 20.12 -2.62
N LYS A 323 17.98 19.69 -3.82
CA LYS A 323 18.36 20.36 -5.07
C LYS A 323 17.85 21.80 -5.08
N SER A 324 18.73 22.75 -5.39
CA SER A 324 18.43 24.19 -5.33
C SER A 324 17.25 24.61 -6.22
N GLU A 325 17.05 23.93 -7.35
CA GLU A 325 15.93 24.15 -8.27
C GLU A 325 14.54 23.79 -7.69
N TYR A 326 14.49 23.00 -6.61
CA TYR A 326 13.24 22.56 -5.99
C TYR A 326 12.85 23.36 -4.76
N GLU A 327 13.80 23.99 -4.09
CA GLU A 327 13.57 24.69 -2.82
C GLU A 327 12.39 25.68 -2.90
N GLU A 328 12.35 26.55 -3.90
CA GLU A 328 11.28 27.54 -4.05
C GLU A 328 9.94 26.93 -4.47
N LYS A 329 9.95 25.85 -5.25
CA LYS A 329 8.72 25.13 -5.65
C LYS A 329 8.11 24.44 -4.44
N ILE A 330 8.92 23.70 -3.69
CA ILE A 330 8.54 23.01 -2.45
C ILE A 330 8.02 24.03 -1.43
N LYS A 331 8.75 25.13 -1.19
CA LYS A 331 8.30 26.20 -0.28
C LYS A 331 6.94 26.75 -0.67
N ARG A 332 6.68 26.95 -1.95
CA ARG A 332 5.42 27.50 -2.47
C ARG A 332 4.25 26.56 -2.21
N VAL A 333 4.42 25.27 -2.50
CA VAL A 333 3.36 24.26 -2.36
C VAL A 333 3.13 23.89 -0.89
N LEU A 334 4.21 23.66 -0.14
CA LEU A 334 4.13 23.18 1.23
C LEU A 334 3.94 24.28 2.28
N ARG A 335 3.73 25.55 1.88
CA ARG A 335 3.46 26.66 2.80
C ARG A 335 2.55 26.20 3.93
N ILE A 336 3.08 26.26 5.14
CA ILE A 336 2.35 25.95 6.36
C ILE A 336 1.64 27.24 6.75
N ALA A 337 0.31 27.19 6.83
CA ALA A 337 -0.53 28.35 7.09
C ALA A 337 -0.03 29.11 8.34
N GLY A 338 0.12 30.43 8.22
CA GLY A 338 0.45 31.32 9.33
C GLY A 338 1.88 31.88 9.37
N ASN A 339 2.83 31.42 8.54
CA ASN A 339 4.19 31.97 8.55
C ASN A 339 4.65 32.50 7.19
N ARG A 340 4.66 33.83 7.02
CA ARG A 340 5.17 34.51 5.81
C ARG A 340 6.69 34.32 5.59
N ARG A 341 7.42 33.79 6.58
CA ARG A 341 8.88 33.53 6.54
C ARG A 341 9.22 32.07 6.87
N LEU A 342 8.46 31.11 6.36
CA LEU A 342 8.79 29.70 6.52
C LEU A 342 10.18 29.42 5.92
N LYS A 343 11.12 28.93 6.73
CA LYS A 343 12.45 28.54 6.23
C LYS A 343 12.33 27.17 5.58
N PHE A 344 13.17 26.89 4.57
CA PHE A 344 13.20 25.57 3.95
C PHE A 344 13.49 24.47 4.97
N GLN A 345 14.35 24.77 5.94
CA GLN A 345 14.67 23.88 7.05
C GLN A 345 13.42 23.45 7.84
N ASP A 346 12.43 24.32 8.04
CA ASP A 346 11.20 23.96 8.75
C ASP A 346 10.37 22.90 7.99
N ILE A 347 10.46 22.90 6.66
CA ILE A 347 9.84 21.89 5.78
C ILE A 347 10.64 20.59 5.84
N LEU A 348 11.97 20.68 5.77
CA LEU A 348 12.84 19.50 5.90
C LEU A 348 12.57 18.79 7.24
N ASP A 349 12.63 19.52 8.36
CA ASP A 349 12.47 18.95 9.70
C ASP A 349 11.06 18.44 9.97
N GLY A 350 10.04 19.06 9.36
CA GLY A 350 8.63 18.73 9.59
C GLY A 350 8.05 17.67 8.65
N ILE A 351 8.61 17.54 7.43
CA ILE A 351 8.06 16.69 6.37
C ILE A 351 9.09 15.67 5.90
N PHE A 352 10.19 16.12 5.28
CA PHE A 352 11.09 15.21 4.58
C PHE A 352 11.96 14.35 5.49
N ILE A 353 12.48 14.89 6.59
CA ILE A 353 13.33 14.15 7.54
C ILE A 353 12.53 13.06 8.28
N PRO A 354 11.33 13.33 8.84
CA PRO A 354 10.48 12.27 9.40
C PRO A 354 10.12 11.20 8.35
N SER A 355 9.79 11.61 7.12
CA SER A 355 9.50 10.67 6.03
C SER A 355 10.72 9.82 5.68
N ALA A 356 11.90 10.42 5.56
CA ALA A 356 13.14 9.70 5.30
C ALA A 356 13.53 8.77 6.45
N LEU A 357 13.25 9.13 7.72
CA LEU A 357 13.46 8.23 8.84
C LEU A 357 12.53 7.01 8.77
N ALA A 358 11.25 7.21 8.47
CA ALA A 358 10.30 6.12 8.28
C ALA A 358 10.75 5.17 7.18
N VAL A 359 11.16 5.71 6.03
CA VAL A 359 11.76 4.92 4.96
C VAL A 359 13.03 4.22 5.45
N ALA A 360 13.90 4.85 6.24
CA ALA A 360 15.15 4.23 6.67
C ALA A 360 14.93 3.05 7.62
N LEU A 361 13.87 3.06 8.42
CA LEU A 361 13.65 2.08 9.48
C LEU A 361 12.81 0.87 9.06
N HIS A 362 12.18 0.88 7.88
CA HIS A 362 11.14 -0.12 7.61
C HIS A 362 11.66 -1.54 7.32
N ASP A 363 12.86 -1.67 6.76
CA ASP A 363 13.44 -2.97 6.41
C ASP A 363 13.74 -3.83 7.66
N LYS A 364 13.35 -5.10 7.59
CA LYS A 364 13.59 -6.10 8.62
C LYS A 364 15.05 -6.21 9.04
N GLY A 365 15.97 -6.20 8.08
CA GLY A 365 17.41 -6.26 8.37
C GLY A 365 17.89 -5.09 9.22
N VAL A 366 17.34 -3.89 8.99
CA VAL A 366 17.67 -2.68 9.75
C VAL A 366 17.19 -2.75 11.18
N TRP A 367 15.88 -2.89 11.41
CA TRP A 367 15.36 -2.83 12.78
C TRP A 367 15.76 -4.04 13.62
N GLN A 368 15.95 -5.24 13.02
CA GLN A 368 16.52 -6.38 13.74
C GLN A 368 17.97 -6.16 14.16
N GLU A 369 18.81 -5.56 13.30
CA GLU A 369 20.18 -5.26 13.68
C GLU A 369 20.24 -4.19 14.77
N LEU A 370 19.38 -3.16 14.71
CA LEU A 370 19.26 -2.14 15.77
C LEU A 370 18.82 -2.77 17.10
N LYS A 371 17.83 -3.69 17.08
CA LYS A 371 17.38 -4.46 18.25
C LYS A 371 18.49 -5.32 18.83
N ARG A 372 19.19 -6.09 17.99
CA ARG A 372 20.34 -6.93 18.39
C ARG A 372 21.47 -6.12 19.02
N LYS A 373 21.70 -4.90 18.55
CA LYS A 373 22.71 -3.97 19.11
C LYS A 373 22.26 -3.27 20.39
N GLY A 374 21.02 -3.50 20.85
CA GLY A 374 20.45 -2.82 22.01
C GLY A 374 20.17 -1.33 21.78
N ILE A 375 20.11 -0.89 20.51
CA ILE A 375 19.87 0.51 20.15
C ILE A 375 18.38 0.81 20.14
N LEU A 376 17.57 -0.05 19.52
CA LEU A 376 16.12 0.11 19.41
C LEU A 376 15.44 -1.22 19.73
N SER A 377 14.86 -1.34 20.93
CA SER A 377 14.21 -2.58 21.38
C SER A 377 12.83 -2.78 20.76
N LEU A 378 12.05 -1.70 20.69
CA LEU A 378 10.68 -1.65 20.21
C LEU A 378 10.40 -0.26 19.61
N LEU A 379 9.44 -0.17 18.71
CA LEU A 379 9.01 1.07 18.07
C LEU A 379 7.59 1.42 18.51
N LYS A 380 7.44 2.51 19.27
CA LYS A 380 6.13 2.98 19.74
C LYS A 380 5.47 3.88 18.72
N PHE A 381 4.17 3.69 18.50
CA PHE A 381 3.37 4.60 17.69
C PHE A 381 3.45 6.05 18.18
N GLU A 382 3.50 6.27 19.51
CA GLU A 382 3.60 7.62 20.08
C GLU A 382 4.93 8.32 19.82
N ASP A 383 5.99 7.55 19.58
CA ASP A 383 7.32 8.07 19.35
C ASP A 383 7.55 8.37 17.87
N ASP A 384 7.18 7.44 16.99
CA ASP A 384 7.25 7.62 15.55
C ASP A 384 6.11 6.90 14.81
N PRO A 385 4.95 7.55 14.64
CA PRO A 385 3.78 6.93 14.03
C PRO A 385 3.96 6.66 12.53
N LEU A 386 4.89 7.34 11.86
CA LEU A 386 5.15 7.18 10.43
C LEU A 386 5.97 5.93 10.16
N SER A 387 7.06 5.72 10.92
CA SER A 387 7.85 4.49 10.87
C SER A 387 7.00 3.27 11.27
N PHE A 388 6.21 3.40 12.34
CA PHE A 388 5.28 2.35 12.78
C PHE A 388 4.32 1.96 11.65
N LEU A 389 3.68 2.96 11.03
CA LEU A 389 2.68 2.71 9.99
C LEU A 389 3.31 2.10 8.74
N LEU A 390 4.51 2.54 8.33
CA LEU A 390 5.17 1.94 7.17
C LEU A 390 5.50 0.47 7.41
N ILE A 391 6.11 0.13 8.55
CA ILE A 391 6.43 -1.28 8.89
C ILE A 391 5.15 -2.11 8.92
N PHE A 392 4.10 -1.62 9.57
CA PHE A 392 2.82 -2.32 9.62
C PHE A 392 2.24 -2.56 8.21
N CYS A 393 2.10 -1.50 7.40
CA CYS A 393 1.49 -1.61 6.08
C CYS A 393 2.32 -2.46 5.11
N ASP A 394 3.65 -2.28 5.08
CA ASP A 394 4.56 -3.04 4.23
C ASP A 394 4.50 -4.55 4.52
N ASN A 395 4.57 -4.92 5.81
CA ASN A 395 4.49 -6.32 6.23
C ASN A 395 3.08 -6.89 6.11
N VAL A 396 2.01 -6.09 6.11
CA VAL A 396 0.65 -6.62 5.87
C VAL A 396 0.38 -6.81 4.37
N GLN A 397 0.88 -5.90 3.52
CA GLN A 397 0.59 -5.86 2.09
C GLN A 397 1.33 -6.97 1.35
N GLU A 398 0.64 -8.08 1.08
CA GLU A 398 1.16 -9.20 0.28
C GLU A 398 0.33 -9.53 -0.96
N TRP A 399 -0.88 -8.99 -1.03
CA TRP A 399 -1.81 -9.33 -2.09
C TRP A 399 -1.47 -8.60 -3.39
N GLY A 400 -1.83 -9.20 -4.51
CA GLY A 400 -1.77 -8.54 -5.80
C GLY A 400 -0.38 -8.08 -6.25
N ARG A 401 0.71 -8.65 -5.72
CA ARG A 401 2.06 -8.38 -6.23
C ARG A 401 2.29 -9.18 -7.53
N PRO A 402 2.54 -8.52 -8.68
CA PRO A 402 2.94 -9.22 -9.90
C PRO A 402 4.20 -10.06 -9.70
N SER A 403 4.27 -11.14 -10.47
CA SER A 403 5.43 -12.04 -10.48
C SER A 403 5.41 -12.82 -11.81
N GLN A 404 6.59 -13.12 -12.38
CA GLN A 404 6.71 -13.74 -13.72
C GLN A 404 6.88 -15.27 -13.66
N SER A 405 6.49 -15.93 -12.56
CA SER A 405 6.60 -17.38 -12.46
C SER A 405 5.49 -18.08 -13.27
N ALA A 406 5.65 -19.39 -13.53
CA ALA A 406 4.66 -20.15 -14.30
C ALA A 406 3.25 -19.93 -13.70
N GLU A 407 2.31 -19.40 -14.49
CA GLU A 407 0.97 -18.94 -14.07
C GLU A 407 0.25 -19.89 -13.08
N LYS A 408 0.54 -21.19 -13.14
CA LYS A 408 -0.08 -22.21 -12.27
C LYS A 408 0.52 -22.30 -10.87
N GLU A 409 1.81 -22.04 -10.68
CA GLU A 409 2.46 -22.11 -9.36
C GLU A 409 2.25 -20.83 -8.55
N GLU A 410 2.15 -19.71 -9.24
CA GLU A 410 1.95 -18.39 -8.64
C GLU A 410 0.53 -18.15 -8.17
N LYS A 411 -0.48 -18.52 -8.99
CA LYS A 411 -1.88 -18.45 -8.56
C LYS A 411 -2.14 -19.26 -7.30
N ARG A 412 -1.32 -20.28 -7.03
CA ARG A 412 -1.34 -21.06 -5.79
C ARG A 412 -0.79 -20.26 -4.62
N LYS A 413 0.37 -19.60 -4.76
CA LYS A 413 1.10 -18.88 -3.70
C LYS A 413 0.76 -17.39 -3.61
N ARG A 414 -0.53 -17.05 -3.46
CA ARG A 414 -0.98 -15.65 -3.27
C ARG A 414 -1.75 -15.48 -1.96
N PHE A 415 -1.51 -14.33 -1.33
CA PHE A 415 -2.40 -13.77 -0.32
C PHE A 415 -3.38 -12.80 -0.98
N TYR A 416 -4.52 -12.57 -0.33
CA TYR A 416 -5.59 -11.68 -0.76
C TYR A 416 -6.06 -10.85 0.43
N LEU A 417 -6.48 -9.61 0.18
CA LEU A 417 -7.16 -8.80 1.17
C LEU A 417 -8.60 -9.30 1.31
N LYS A 418 -8.88 -10.06 2.37
CA LYS A 418 -10.22 -10.58 2.63
C LYS A 418 -11.11 -9.52 3.26
N ASP A 419 -10.59 -8.76 4.21
CA ASP A 419 -11.37 -7.74 4.91
C ASP A 419 -10.49 -6.60 5.43
N LEU A 420 -11.09 -5.42 5.54
CA LEU A 420 -10.46 -4.22 6.08
C LEU A 420 -11.50 -3.45 6.90
N LYS A 421 -11.37 -3.52 8.22
CA LYS A 421 -12.34 -2.92 9.15
C LYS A 421 -11.69 -1.87 10.02
N TYR A 422 -12.50 -0.88 10.38
CA TYR A 422 -12.16 0.13 11.38
C TYR A 422 -13.33 0.33 12.34
N ASP A 423 -13.04 0.22 13.63
CA ASP A 423 -13.96 0.60 14.71
C ASP A 423 -13.27 1.66 15.59
N PRO A 424 -13.90 2.80 15.89
CA PRO A 424 -13.27 3.87 16.66
C PRO A 424 -12.80 3.48 18.07
N LYS A 425 -13.37 2.42 18.66
CA LYS A 425 -13.05 1.91 20.00
C LYS A 425 -12.11 0.70 19.96
N ARG A 426 -12.21 -0.14 18.93
CA ARG A 426 -11.39 -1.36 18.81
C ARG A 426 -10.13 -1.13 17.98
N GLY A 427 -10.17 -0.26 16.98
CA GLY A 427 -9.05 0.05 16.10
C GLY A 427 -9.18 -0.57 14.70
N PHE A 428 -8.07 -0.99 14.13
CA PHE A 428 -7.97 -1.54 12.79
C PHE A 428 -7.86 -3.06 12.82
N ASP A 429 -8.56 -3.71 11.91
CA ASP A 429 -8.52 -5.16 11.71
C ASP A 429 -8.37 -5.43 10.20
N VAL A 430 -7.22 -5.98 9.82
CA VAL A 430 -6.92 -6.37 8.44
C VAL A 430 -6.93 -7.89 8.35
N THR A 431 -7.83 -8.45 7.56
CA THR A 431 -7.85 -9.89 7.31
C THR A 431 -7.19 -10.20 5.98
N ILE A 432 -6.07 -10.93 6.03
CA ILE A 432 -5.38 -11.48 4.86
C ILE A 432 -5.65 -12.97 4.75
N TRP A 433 -5.81 -13.48 3.53
CA TRP A 433 -6.25 -14.84 3.29
C TRP A 433 -5.46 -15.51 2.17
N THR A 434 -5.17 -16.80 2.29
CA THR A 434 -4.62 -17.60 1.20
C THR A 434 -5.56 -18.74 0.80
N PRO A 435 -6.15 -18.72 -0.41
CA PRO A 435 -7.16 -19.70 -0.84
C PRO A 435 -6.65 -21.10 -1.10
N ASN A 436 -5.33 -21.28 -1.25
CA ASN A 436 -4.77 -22.54 -1.73
C ASN A 436 -3.87 -23.22 -0.71
N HIS A 437 -3.54 -22.54 0.39
CA HIS A 437 -2.58 -23.03 1.37
C HIS A 437 -3.23 -23.23 2.73
N THR A 438 -2.81 -24.29 3.41
CA THR A 438 -3.14 -24.61 4.81
C THR A 438 -2.10 -24.03 5.75
N LYS A 439 -2.42 -23.93 7.04
CA LYS A 439 -1.45 -23.57 8.08
C LYS A 439 -0.19 -24.46 8.13
N ALA A 440 -0.29 -25.70 7.64
CA ALA A 440 0.81 -26.66 7.62
C ALA A 440 1.80 -26.45 6.47
N GLU A 441 1.58 -25.48 5.58
CA GLU A 441 2.46 -25.21 4.46
C GLU A 441 3.48 -24.12 4.78
N LYS A 442 4.67 -24.23 4.19
CA LYS A 442 5.79 -23.30 4.43
C LYS A 442 5.40 -21.86 4.13
N PHE A 443 4.66 -21.62 3.05
CA PHE A 443 4.23 -20.28 2.63
C PHE A 443 3.40 -19.55 3.71
N PHE A 444 2.44 -20.25 4.33
CA PHE A 444 1.65 -19.70 5.44
C PHE A 444 2.53 -19.47 6.66
N ARG A 445 3.38 -20.45 7.03
CA ARG A 445 4.27 -20.33 8.19
C ARG A 445 5.26 -19.19 8.07
N ASP A 446 5.87 -19.00 6.90
CA ASP A 446 6.81 -17.90 6.66
C ASP A 446 6.11 -16.56 6.92
N LYS A 447 4.87 -16.38 6.42
CA LYS A 447 4.12 -15.16 6.66
C LYS A 447 3.71 -14.98 8.12
N LYS A 448 3.26 -16.05 8.76
CA LYS A 448 3.00 -16.06 10.20
C LYS A 448 4.23 -15.59 10.99
N THR A 449 5.40 -16.14 10.73
CA THR A 449 6.64 -15.75 11.42
C THR A 449 7.00 -14.28 11.20
N GLU A 450 6.78 -13.74 10.00
CA GLU A 450 6.94 -12.31 9.74
C GLU A 450 5.99 -11.45 10.58
N LEU A 451 4.73 -11.87 10.72
CA LEU A 451 3.73 -11.18 11.53
C LEU A 451 4.04 -11.25 13.04
N GLU A 452 4.48 -12.40 13.55
CA GLU A 452 4.93 -12.57 14.95
C GLU A 452 6.11 -11.64 15.28
N GLU A 453 7.04 -11.47 14.33
CA GLU A 453 8.19 -10.60 14.55
C GLU A 453 7.79 -9.12 14.65
N ILE A 454 6.91 -8.62 13.77
CA ILE A 454 6.44 -7.24 13.86
C ILE A 454 5.54 -7.02 15.09
N GLU A 455 4.76 -8.02 15.50
CA GLU A 455 3.93 -7.97 16.70
C GLU A 455 4.78 -7.66 17.95
N THR A 456 5.94 -8.31 18.07
CA THR A 456 6.89 -8.10 19.19
C THR A 456 7.80 -6.87 19.03
N PHE A 457 7.74 -6.17 17.90
CA PHE A 457 8.57 -5.00 17.63
C PHE A 457 7.76 -3.71 17.67
N LEU A 458 6.55 -3.72 17.12
CA LEU A 458 5.66 -2.58 17.05
C LEU A 458 4.79 -2.49 18.30
N GLN A 459 4.87 -1.35 18.99
CA GLN A 459 4.03 -1.07 20.14
C GLN A 459 2.88 -0.13 19.75
N GLN A 460 1.66 -0.67 19.76
CA GLN A 460 0.45 0.07 19.42
C GLN A 460 0.04 1.06 20.52
N PRO A 461 -0.69 2.12 20.18
CA PRO A 461 -1.15 3.08 21.18
C PRO A 461 -2.25 2.47 22.06
N ARG A 462 -2.28 2.85 23.34
CA ARG A 462 -3.24 2.30 24.33
C ARG A 462 -4.71 2.34 23.90
N ALA A 463 -5.09 3.33 23.10
CA ALA A 463 -6.48 3.59 22.73
C ALA A 463 -6.93 2.91 21.43
N VAL A 464 -6.01 2.32 20.64
CA VAL A 464 -6.33 1.81 19.30
C VAL A 464 -5.54 0.54 19.05
N LYS A 465 -6.22 -0.53 18.64
CA LYS A 465 -5.56 -1.76 18.24
C LYS A 465 -5.19 -1.76 16.76
N PHE A 466 -4.08 -2.41 16.44
CA PHE A 466 -3.67 -2.77 15.09
C PHE A 466 -3.63 -4.30 15.05
N ALA A 467 -4.70 -4.89 14.53
CA ALA A 467 -4.86 -6.32 14.44
C ALA A 467 -4.75 -6.81 12.99
N ILE A 468 -4.13 -7.97 12.83
CA ILE A 468 -4.00 -8.67 11.56
C ILE A 468 -4.54 -10.07 11.76
N ARG A 469 -5.45 -10.50 10.90
CA ARG A 469 -5.95 -11.86 10.88
C ARG A 469 -5.45 -12.57 9.64
N LEU A 470 -4.67 -13.63 9.81
CA LEU A 470 -4.14 -14.45 8.73
C LEU A 470 -4.95 -15.73 8.61
N GLU A 471 -5.72 -15.88 7.53
CA GLU A 471 -6.56 -17.04 7.27
C GLU A 471 -6.00 -17.96 6.18
N ASP A 472 -6.15 -19.26 6.41
CA ASP A 472 -5.82 -20.29 5.43
C ASP A 472 -7.03 -20.64 4.53
N LYS A 473 -6.85 -21.62 3.63
CA LYS A 473 -7.89 -22.05 2.69
C LYS A 473 -9.17 -22.58 3.36
N ASP A 474 -9.06 -23.07 4.60
CA ASP A 474 -10.17 -23.64 5.37
C ASP A 474 -10.82 -22.57 6.29
N HIS A 475 -10.48 -21.29 6.09
CA HIS A 475 -10.87 -20.14 6.93
C HIS A 475 -10.46 -20.29 8.40
N LYS A 476 -9.44 -21.11 8.67
CA LYS A 476 -8.83 -21.20 9.99
C LYS A 476 -7.79 -20.11 10.09
N GLY A 477 -8.06 -19.13 10.96
CA GLY A 477 -7.23 -17.94 11.14
C GLY A 477 -6.28 -18.03 12.33
N GLU A 478 -5.27 -17.16 12.32
CA GLU A 478 -4.56 -16.71 13.52
C GLU A 478 -4.64 -15.19 13.58
N ASP A 479 -4.83 -14.66 14.79
CA ASP A 479 -4.93 -13.23 15.03
C ASP A 479 -3.59 -12.75 15.63
N PHE A 480 -3.05 -11.67 15.10
CA PHE A 480 -1.85 -11.00 15.57
C PHE A 480 -2.27 -9.60 16.01
N GLU A 481 -1.96 -9.21 17.23
CA GLU A 481 -2.29 -7.90 17.77
C GLU A 481 -1.01 -7.25 18.27
N MET A 482 -0.60 -6.15 17.61
CA MET A 482 0.64 -5.44 17.96
C MET A 482 0.68 -5.15 19.47
N GLU A 483 1.82 -5.35 20.13
CA GLU A 483 1.89 -5.27 21.60
C GLU A 483 1.40 -3.91 22.12
N GLY A 484 0.42 -3.91 23.04
CA GLY A 484 -0.05 -2.69 23.68
C GLY A 484 1.00 -2.10 24.62
N SER A 485 1.01 -0.77 24.79
CA SER A 485 1.83 -0.18 25.87
C SER A 485 1.40 -0.76 27.23
N PRO A 486 2.33 -1.25 28.07
CA PRO A 486 1.99 -1.75 29.41
C PRO A 486 1.24 -0.67 30.19
N SER A 487 0.20 -1.10 30.91
CA SER A 487 -0.74 -0.26 31.68
C SER A 487 -0.04 0.62 32.70
#